data_AF-L9X6V5-F1
#
_entry.id   AF-L9X6V5-F1
#
_cell.length_a   1.000
_cell.length_b   1.000
_cell.length_c   1.000
_cell.angle_alpha   90.00
_cell.angle_beta   90.00
_cell.angle_gamma   90.00
#
_symmetry.space_group_name_H-M   'P 1'
#
loop_
_entity.id
_entity.type
_entity.pdbx_description
1 polymer ?
#
loop_
_entity_poly.entity_id
_entity_poly.type
_entity_poly.pdbx_seq_one_letter_code
_entity_poly.pdbx_strand_id
1 'polypeptide(L)'
;MIEIDLFTGYILLMGIVAGSGLLYLLYAEQYAIEYDPFFIVTMSGLFLFIIGGPLSEVVYPNLVHWIHGLAACLVLFGLYSPVQNDLRREQWTELLLAEPAQIRASTEWMVPMDDAILSLFHSSDLVLTPAIIAYNIDHSREEVNRRLRKLEEADLVEKVDRGKYRMTPNGEAYLSGEFNPTLP
;
A
#
# COMPACT_ATOMS: atom_id res chain seq x y z
N MET A 1 0.61 56.33 8.52
CA MET A 1 -0.45 55.67 7.73
C MET A 1 0.27 54.77 6.75
N ILE A 2 -0.04 53.48 6.72
CA ILE A 2 0.54 52.58 5.72
C ILE A 2 -0.11 52.94 4.39
N GLU A 3 0.65 53.52 3.46
CA GLU A 3 0.17 53.74 2.09
C GLU A 3 0.29 52.42 1.33
N ILE A 4 -0.85 51.85 0.96
CA ILE A 4 -0.93 50.61 0.17
C ILE A 4 -1.17 51.02 -1.27
N ASP A 5 -0.22 50.74 -2.16
CA ASP A 5 -0.43 50.96 -3.58
C ASP A 5 -1.38 49.89 -4.18
N LEU A 6 -1.86 50.16 -5.39
CA LEU A 6 -2.86 49.31 -6.04
C LEU A 6 -2.35 47.89 -6.32
N PHE A 7 -1.05 47.72 -6.54
CA PHE A 7 -0.43 46.44 -6.78
C PHE A 7 -0.33 45.62 -5.48
N THR A 8 0.13 46.23 -4.38
CA THR A 8 0.15 45.58 -3.07
C THR A 8 -1.26 45.22 -2.60
N GLY A 9 -2.24 46.11 -2.82
CA GLY A 9 -3.64 45.85 -2.53
C GLY A 9 -4.21 44.65 -3.30
N TYR A 10 -3.86 44.54 -4.59
CA TYR A 10 -4.21 43.38 -5.41
C TYR A 10 -3.57 42.08 -4.89
N ILE A 11 -2.28 42.10 -4.53
CA ILE A 11 -1.58 40.93 -3.98
C ILE A 11 -2.25 40.46 -2.69
N LEU A 12 -2.57 41.37 -1.77
CA LEU A 12 -3.25 41.04 -0.52
C LEU A 12 -4.62 40.39 -0.77
N LEU A 13 -5.41 40.94 -1.69
CA LEU A 13 -6.72 40.39 -2.05
C LEU A 13 -6.58 38.97 -2.62
N MET A 14 -5.63 38.75 -3.53
CA MET A 14 -5.37 37.44 -4.10
C MET A 14 -4.89 36.43 -3.03
N GLY A 15 -4.06 36.88 -2.08
CA GLY A 15 -3.65 36.07 -0.94
C GLY A 15 -4.83 35.62 -0.08
N ILE A 16 -5.78 36.53 0.21
CA ILE A 16 -7.00 36.21 0.98
C ILE A 16 -7.88 35.21 0.22
N VAL A 17 -8.10 35.42 -1.09
CA VAL A 17 -8.90 34.53 -1.92
C VAL A 17 -8.28 33.14 -1.98
N ALA A 18 -6.97 33.03 -2.25
CA ALA A 18 -6.27 31.76 -2.33
C ALA A 18 -6.22 31.05 -0.97
N GLY A 19 -5.95 31.78 0.12
CA GLY A 19 -5.96 31.22 1.48
C GLY A 19 -7.34 30.70 1.89
N SER A 20 -8.41 31.44 1.55
CA SER A 20 -9.79 31.00 1.81
C SER A 20 -10.15 29.77 0.98
N GLY A 21 -9.71 29.71 -0.28
CA GLY A 21 -9.87 28.52 -1.12
C GLY A 21 -9.15 27.30 -0.56
N LEU A 22 -7.92 27.46 -0.06
CA LEU A 22 -7.16 26.39 0.57
C LEU A 22 -7.84 25.89 1.86
N LEU A 23 -8.32 26.82 2.71
CA LEU A 23 -9.11 26.46 3.91
C LEU A 23 -10.39 25.71 3.54
N TYR A 24 -11.09 26.14 2.49
CA TYR A 24 -12.28 25.47 2.00
C TYR A 24 -11.97 24.05 1.54
N LEU A 25 -10.88 23.84 0.79
CA LEU A 25 -10.47 22.50 0.35
C LEU A 25 -10.13 21.59 1.54
N LEU A 26 -9.42 22.12 2.53
CA LEU A 26 -9.12 21.38 3.76
C LEU A 26 -10.37 21.00 4.54
N TYR A 27 -11.38 21.86 4.54
CA TYR A 27 -12.66 21.58 5.16
C TYR A 27 -13.48 20.56 4.36
N ALA A 28 -13.53 20.69 3.03
CA ALA A 28 -14.31 19.83 2.15
C ALA A 28 -13.80 18.39 2.13
N GLU A 29 -12.47 18.21 2.12
CA GLU A 29 -11.81 16.90 1.99
C GLU A 29 -11.35 16.32 3.34
N GLN A 30 -11.88 16.81 4.47
CA GLN A 30 -11.46 16.37 5.81
C GLN A 30 -11.59 14.86 6.07
N TYR A 31 -12.43 14.15 5.31
CA TYR A 31 -12.65 12.70 5.44
C TYR A 31 -11.70 11.85 4.59
N ALA A 32 -11.10 12.43 3.55
CA ALA A 32 -10.15 11.74 2.66
C ALA A 32 -8.69 11.94 3.09
N ILE A 33 -8.42 12.97 3.90
CA ILE A 33 -7.08 13.26 4.42
C ILE A 33 -6.84 12.37 5.65
N GLU A 34 -6.19 11.23 5.44
CA GLU A 34 -5.50 10.54 6.55
C GLU A 34 -4.54 11.54 7.21
N TYR A 35 -4.53 11.58 8.55
CA TYR A 35 -3.74 12.54 9.31
C TYR A 35 -2.23 12.27 9.10
N ASP A 36 -1.63 12.87 8.07
CA ASP A 36 -0.19 12.85 7.82
C ASP A 36 0.44 14.15 8.37
N PRO A 37 1.37 14.09 9.34
CA PRO A 37 2.13 15.24 9.81
C PRO A 37 2.80 16.03 8.68
N PHE A 38 3.24 15.37 7.60
CA PHE A 38 3.88 16.02 6.46
C PHE A 38 2.91 16.86 5.63
N PHE A 39 1.64 16.45 5.56
CA PHE A 39 0.58 17.24 4.94
C PHE A 39 0.37 18.56 5.68
N ILE A 40 0.33 18.53 7.03
CA ILE A 40 0.19 19.73 7.86
C ILE A 40 1.35 20.70 7.63
N VAL A 41 2.58 20.17 7.51
CA VAL A 41 3.76 21.00 7.24
C VAL A 41 3.69 21.65 5.86
N THR A 42 3.23 20.91 4.83
CA THR A 42 2.98 21.46 3.49
C THR A 42 1.95 22.58 3.52
N MET A 43 0.81 22.36 4.18
CA MET A 43 -0.26 23.36 4.31
C MET A 43 0.23 24.61 5.05
N SER A 44 0.98 24.42 6.14
CA SER A 44 1.57 25.53 6.91
C SER A 44 2.51 26.36 6.05
N GLY A 45 3.34 25.72 5.22
CA GLY A 45 4.20 26.40 4.25
C GLY A 45 3.41 27.19 3.20
N LEU A 46 2.35 26.61 2.63
CA LEU A 46 1.49 27.29 1.67
C LEU A 46 0.76 28.50 2.28
N PHE A 47 0.20 28.38 3.48
CA PHE A 47 -0.43 29.50 4.18
C PHE A 47 0.57 30.61 4.50
N LEU A 48 1.77 30.25 4.95
CA LEU A 48 2.84 31.22 5.21
C LEU A 48 3.26 31.96 3.94
N PHE A 49 3.29 31.28 2.78
CA PHE A 49 3.57 31.90 1.50
C PHE A 49 2.45 32.86 1.06
N ILE A 50 1.22 32.34 1.02
CA ILE A 50 0.03 33.02 0.45
C ILE A 50 -0.40 34.22 1.30
N ILE A 51 -0.29 34.11 2.63
CA ILE A 51 -0.75 35.15 3.56
C ILE A 51 0.45 35.90 4.16
N GLY A 52 1.45 35.15 4.65
CA GLY A 52 2.60 35.73 5.34
C GLY A 52 3.49 36.58 4.43
N GLY A 53 3.69 36.17 3.18
CA GLY A 53 4.43 36.94 2.18
C GLY A 53 3.84 38.34 1.96
N PRO A 54 2.58 38.44 1.46
CA PRO A 54 1.89 39.71 1.28
C PRO A 54 1.76 40.55 2.55
N LEU A 55 1.47 39.92 3.69
CA LEU A 55 1.36 40.64 4.96
C LEU A 55 2.71 41.26 5.36
N SER A 56 3.80 40.53 5.18
CA SER A 56 5.14 41.03 5.49
C SER A 56 5.58 42.13 4.53
N GLU A 57 5.13 42.12 3.28
CA GLU A 57 5.41 43.19 2.31
C GLU A 57 4.83 44.53 2.78
N VAL A 58 3.68 44.50 3.46
CA VAL A 58 3.02 45.70 3.99
C VAL A 58 3.63 46.17 5.31
N VAL A 59 3.97 45.23 6.21
CA VAL A 59 4.39 45.57 7.57
C VAL A 59 5.91 45.69 7.72
N TYR A 60 6.66 44.77 7.11
CA TYR A 60 8.12 44.66 7.21
C TYR A 60 8.75 44.17 5.89
N PRO A 61 8.84 45.03 4.85
CA PRO A 61 9.28 44.63 3.50
C PRO A 61 10.62 43.88 3.46
N ASN A 62 11.54 44.20 4.38
CA ASN A 62 12.85 43.58 4.48
C ASN A 62 12.80 42.07 4.81
N LEU A 63 11.68 41.58 5.36
CA LEU A 63 11.50 40.18 5.75
C LEU A 63 10.79 39.33 4.69
N VAL A 64 10.28 39.94 3.61
CA VAL A 64 9.50 39.25 2.58
C VAL A 64 10.22 38.03 2.04
N HIS A 65 11.48 38.18 1.61
CA HIS A 65 12.28 37.09 1.05
C HIS A 65 12.58 35.99 2.08
N TRP A 66 12.76 36.35 3.35
CA TRP A 66 12.97 35.37 4.43
C TRP A 66 11.71 34.54 4.68
N ILE A 67 10.54 35.17 4.65
CA ILE A 67 9.24 34.50 4.82
C ILE A 67 8.95 33.58 3.64
N HIS A 68 9.21 34.04 2.41
CA HIS A 68 9.10 33.21 1.21
C HIS A 68 10.06 32.01 1.25
N GLY A 69 11.31 32.23 1.66
CA GLY A 69 12.31 31.16 1.80
C GLY A 69 11.91 30.12 2.84
N LEU A 70 11.43 30.55 4.02
CA LEU A 70 10.94 29.65 5.06
C LEU A 70 9.72 28.86 4.58
N ALA A 71 8.77 29.53 3.92
CA ALA A 71 7.59 28.88 3.36
C ALA A 71 7.96 27.82 2.32
N ALA A 72 8.90 28.12 1.42
CA ALA A 72 9.40 27.16 0.43
C ALA A 72 10.06 25.94 1.10
N CYS A 73 10.87 26.15 2.16
CA CYS A 73 11.46 25.05 2.92
C CYS A 73 10.41 24.14 3.58
N LEU A 74 9.36 24.73 4.17
CA LEU A 74 8.26 23.97 4.76
C LEU A 74 7.50 23.16 3.71
N VAL A 75 7.22 23.75 2.54
CA VAL A 75 6.58 23.02 1.43
C VAL A 75 7.46 21.88 0.94
N LEU A 76 8.75 22.12 0.70
CA LEU A 76 9.69 21.09 0.24
C LEU A 76 9.83 19.94 1.25
N PHE A 77 9.94 20.25 2.53
CA PHE A 77 10.01 19.25 3.58
C PHE A 77 8.69 18.48 3.74
N GLY A 78 7.56 19.19 3.72
CA GLY A 78 6.23 18.59 3.80
C GLY A 78 5.92 17.67 2.61
N LEU A 79 6.43 17.96 1.42
CA LEU A 79 6.27 17.10 0.25
C LEU A 79 7.15 15.84 0.28
N TYR A 80 8.05 15.70 1.26
CA TYR A 80 8.95 14.54 1.35
C TYR A 80 8.20 13.21 1.47
N SER A 81 7.21 13.12 2.38
CA SER A 81 6.43 11.89 2.59
C SER A 81 5.53 11.56 1.40
N PRO A 82 4.63 12.45 0.92
CA PRO A 82 3.77 12.15 -0.24
C PRO A 82 4.56 11.73 -1.48
N VAL A 83 5.72 12.35 -1.73
CA VAL A 83 6.53 12.05 -2.92
C VAL A 83 7.31 10.74 -2.79
N GLN A 84 7.80 10.38 -1.60
CA GLN A 84 8.70 9.22 -1.43
C GLN A 84 8.08 7.98 -0.76
N ASN A 85 6.93 8.11 -0.11
CA ASN A 85 6.37 7.05 0.73
C ASN A 85 5.30 6.22 0.01
N ASP A 86 4.46 6.85 -0.81
CA ASP A 86 3.36 6.18 -1.52
C ASP A 86 3.86 5.14 -2.51
N LEU A 87 4.90 5.47 -3.28
CA LEU A 87 5.53 4.54 -4.24
C LEU A 87 6.12 3.29 -3.58
N ARG A 88 6.52 3.38 -2.31
CA ARG A 88 7.20 2.28 -1.62
C ARG A 88 6.18 1.27 -1.11
N ARG A 89 5.11 1.71 -0.44
CA ARG A 89 4.18 0.78 0.21
C ARG A 89 3.40 -0.05 -0.81
N GLU A 90 2.86 0.58 -1.85
CA GLU A 90 2.00 -0.11 -2.81
C GLU A 90 2.77 -1.15 -3.65
N GLN A 91 3.99 -0.82 -4.11
CA GLN A 91 4.79 -1.74 -4.92
C GLN A 91 5.20 -2.99 -4.14
N TRP A 92 5.60 -2.85 -2.87
CA TRP A 92 5.89 -4.01 -2.04
C TRP A 92 4.64 -4.84 -1.80
N THR A 93 3.48 -4.23 -1.54
CA THR A 93 2.23 -4.97 -1.36
C THR A 93 1.85 -5.75 -2.63
N GLU A 94 1.98 -5.16 -3.81
CA GLU A 94 1.68 -5.83 -5.08
C GLU A 94 2.65 -6.99 -5.37
N LEU A 95 3.97 -6.79 -5.17
CA LEU A 95 4.97 -7.86 -5.30
C LEU A 95 4.75 -9.00 -4.29
N LEU A 96 4.39 -8.66 -3.07
CA LEU A 96 4.10 -9.61 -1.99
C LEU A 96 2.79 -10.38 -2.24
N LEU A 97 1.76 -9.71 -2.79
CA LEU A 97 0.49 -10.34 -3.16
C LEU A 97 0.57 -11.10 -4.51
N ALA A 98 1.56 -10.82 -5.35
CA ALA A 98 1.80 -11.59 -6.56
C ALA A 98 2.26 -13.03 -6.25
N GLU A 99 3.01 -13.22 -5.15
CA GLU A 99 3.49 -14.53 -4.70
C GLU A 99 3.24 -14.76 -3.19
N PRO A 100 1.98 -14.92 -2.76
CA PRO A 100 1.62 -15.10 -1.35
C PRO A 100 2.22 -16.38 -0.73
N ALA A 101 2.64 -17.33 -1.57
CA ALA A 101 3.37 -18.54 -1.17
C ALA A 101 4.68 -18.27 -0.42
N GLN A 102 5.31 -17.10 -0.62
CA GLN A 102 6.54 -16.73 0.08
C GLN A 102 6.29 -16.11 1.47
N ILE A 103 5.05 -15.68 1.75
CA ILE A 103 4.71 -14.90 2.95
C ILE A 103 3.88 -15.71 3.95
N ARG A 104 3.09 -16.67 3.46
CA ARG A 104 2.35 -17.57 4.36
C ARG A 104 3.33 -18.28 5.29
N ALA A 105 3.02 -18.24 6.59
CA ALA A 105 3.82 -18.89 7.61
C ALA A 105 3.91 -20.38 7.29
N SER A 106 5.05 -20.79 6.71
CA SER A 106 5.28 -22.18 6.38
C SER A 106 5.40 -22.94 7.70
N THR A 107 4.54 -23.93 7.88
CA THR A 107 4.74 -24.93 8.92
C THR A 107 6.08 -25.61 8.65
N GLU A 108 6.77 -26.10 9.70
CA GLU A 108 8.16 -26.59 9.58
C GLU A 108 8.38 -27.68 8.52
N TRP A 109 7.30 -28.37 8.11
CA TRP A 109 7.34 -29.48 7.15
C TRP A 109 6.97 -29.09 5.71
N MET A 110 6.36 -27.92 5.52
CA MET A 110 5.93 -27.42 4.21
C MET A 110 7.09 -26.79 3.45
N VAL A 111 7.07 -26.96 2.14
CA VAL A 111 8.03 -26.38 1.20
C VAL A 111 7.26 -25.58 0.15
N PRO A 112 7.90 -24.66 -0.60
CA PRO A 112 7.20 -23.81 -1.58
C PRO A 112 6.35 -24.58 -2.61
N MET A 113 6.77 -25.80 -2.97
CA MET A 113 6.00 -26.67 -3.87
C MET A 113 4.64 -27.08 -3.29
N ASP A 114 4.48 -27.22 -1.98
CA ASP A 114 3.17 -27.54 -1.38
C ASP A 114 2.17 -26.42 -1.59
N ASP A 115 2.61 -25.18 -1.38
CA ASP A 115 1.82 -23.99 -1.61
C ASP A 115 1.46 -23.84 -3.09
N ALA A 116 2.38 -24.17 -3.99
CA ALA A 116 2.09 -24.21 -5.43
C ALA A 116 1.01 -25.25 -5.77
N ILE A 117 1.07 -26.44 -5.16
CA ILE A 117 0.05 -27.49 -5.34
C ILE A 117 -1.32 -27.01 -4.84
N LEU A 118 -1.39 -26.45 -3.62
CA LEU A 118 -2.64 -25.98 -3.03
C LEU A 118 -3.21 -24.78 -3.80
N SER A 119 -2.37 -23.84 -4.21
CA SER A 119 -2.79 -22.68 -5.02
C SER A 119 -3.33 -23.11 -6.38
N LEU A 120 -2.77 -24.15 -6.99
CA LEU A 120 -3.30 -24.72 -8.24
C LEU A 120 -4.67 -25.36 -8.03
N PHE A 121 -4.87 -26.11 -6.95
CA PHE A 121 -6.20 -26.64 -6.63
C PHE A 121 -7.22 -25.54 -6.39
N HIS A 122 -6.87 -24.53 -5.58
CA HIS A 122 -7.76 -23.40 -5.26
C HIS A 122 -8.14 -22.58 -6.50
N SER A 123 -7.17 -22.22 -7.33
CA SER A 123 -7.44 -21.41 -8.54
C SER A 123 -8.20 -22.17 -9.63
N SER A 124 -8.07 -23.49 -9.70
CA SER A 124 -8.75 -24.30 -10.71
C SER A 124 -10.10 -24.85 -10.27
N ASP A 125 -10.31 -25.08 -8.96
CA ASP A 125 -11.45 -25.82 -8.41
C ASP A 125 -11.67 -27.19 -9.10
N LEU A 126 -10.57 -27.84 -9.48
CA LEU A 126 -10.58 -29.11 -10.23
C LEU A 126 -10.13 -30.31 -9.40
N VAL A 127 -10.58 -31.47 -9.85
CA VAL A 127 -9.98 -32.75 -9.47
C VAL A 127 -8.78 -33.00 -10.39
N LEU A 128 -7.59 -33.09 -9.81
CA LEU A 128 -6.33 -33.18 -10.57
C LEU A 128 -5.58 -34.49 -10.31
N THR A 129 -4.78 -34.89 -11.29
CA THR A 129 -3.83 -36.00 -11.14
C THR A 129 -2.42 -35.44 -10.90
N PRO A 130 -1.52 -36.21 -10.26
CA PRO A 130 -0.13 -35.79 -10.04
C PRO A 130 0.59 -35.35 -11.32
N ALA A 131 0.25 -35.93 -12.48
CA ALA A 131 0.86 -35.56 -13.75
C ALA A 131 0.43 -34.18 -14.24
N ILE A 132 -0.86 -33.85 -14.11
CA ILE A 132 -1.37 -32.53 -14.47
C ILE A 132 -0.83 -31.46 -13.52
N ILE A 133 -0.76 -31.76 -12.22
CA ILE A 133 -0.18 -30.85 -11.24
C ILE A 133 1.28 -30.57 -11.58
N ALA A 134 2.09 -31.62 -11.70
CA ALA A 134 3.51 -31.53 -12.06
C ALA A 134 3.77 -30.70 -13.32
N TYR A 135 2.97 -30.89 -14.36
CA TYR A 135 3.07 -30.13 -15.60
C TYR A 135 2.79 -28.63 -15.41
N ASN A 136 1.85 -28.25 -14.54
CA ASN A 136 1.46 -26.84 -14.36
C ASN A 136 2.32 -26.09 -13.34
N ILE A 137 3.10 -26.79 -12.50
CA ILE A 137 3.99 -26.18 -11.50
C ILE A 137 5.48 -26.42 -11.80
N ASP A 138 5.82 -26.89 -13.02
CA ASP A 138 7.18 -27.15 -13.49
C ASP A 138 8.02 -28.06 -12.55
N HIS A 139 7.39 -29.09 -11.99
CA HIS A 139 8.03 -30.07 -11.11
C HIS A 139 7.93 -31.51 -11.64
N SER A 140 8.71 -32.44 -11.08
CA SER A 140 8.56 -33.85 -11.45
C SER A 140 7.30 -34.45 -10.83
N ARG A 141 6.70 -35.42 -11.53
CA ARG A 141 5.53 -36.16 -11.05
C ARG A 141 5.83 -36.92 -9.76
N GLU A 142 7.05 -37.43 -9.62
CA GLU A 142 7.55 -38.15 -8.45
C GLU A 142 7.58 -37.24 -7.21
N GLU A 143 8.09 -36.01 -7.37
CA GLU A 143 8.12 -35.01 -6.30
C GLU A 143 6.71 -34.60 -5.88
N VAL A 144 5.84 -34.31 -6.86
CA VAL A 144 4.43 -33.97 -6.61
C VAL A 144 3.71 -35.10 -5.88
N ASN A 145 3.89 -36.35 -6.31
CA ASN A 145 3.32 -37.50 -5.61
C ASN A 145 3.77 -37.60 -4.15
N ARG A 146 5.04 -37.34 -3.87
CA ARG A 146 5.58 -37.35 -2.50
C ARG A 146 4.94 -36.24 -1.66
N ARG A 147 4.76 -35.05 -2.22
CA ARG A 147 4.11 -33.93 -1.52
C ARG A 147 2.62 -34.16 -1.31
N LEU A 148 1.89 -34.65 -2.31
CA LEU A 148 0.46 -34.96 -2.20
C LEU A 148 0.16 -35.94 -1.05
N ARG A 149 1.06 -36.90 -0.77
CA ARG A 149 0.91 -37.78 0.39
C ARG A 149 0.99 -37.03 1.71
N LYS A 150 1.93 -36.10 1.85
CA LYS A 150 2.06 -35.27 3.06
C LYS A 150 0.88 -34.31 3.23
N LEU A 151 0.43 -33.70 2.12
CA LEU A 151 -0.75 -32.84 2.11
C LEU A 151 -2.02 -33.62 2.48
N GLU A 152 -2.12 -34.88 2.04
CA GLU A 152 -3.21 -35.80 2.39
C GLU A 152 -3.16 -36.22 3.87
N GLU A 153 -1.97 -36.51 4.40
CA GLU A 153 -1.74 -36.78 5.83
C GLU A 153 -2.10 -35.58 6.73
N ALA A 154 -1.91 -34.36 6.22
CA ALA A 154 -2.26 -33.11 6.89
C ALA A 154 -3.71 -32.65 6.64
N ASP A 155 -4.53 -33.47 5.97
CA ASP A 155 -5.94 -33.18 5.63
C ASP A 155 -6.15 -31.91 4.79
N LEU A 156 -5.16 -31.52 3.97
CA LEU A 156 -5.26 -30.35 3.07
C LEU A 156 -5.78 -30.74 1.67
N VAL A 157 -5.57 -31.99 1.29
CA VAL A 157 -6.10 -32.59 0.05
C VAL A 157 -6.62 -33.99 0.35
N GLU A 158 -7.55 -34.49 -0.45
CA GLU A 158 -8.09 -35.85 -0.34
C GLU A 158 -8.00 -36.59 -1.67
N LYS A 159 -7.85 -37.92 -1.61
CA LYS A 159 -8.04 -38.78 -2.79
C LYS A 159 -9.53 -39.07 -3.00
N VAL A 160 -10.06 -38.63 -4.13
CA VAL A 160 -11.44 -38.93 -4.54
C VAL A 160 -11.55 -40.18 -5.41
N ASP A 161 -10.44 -40.61 -6.04
CA ASP A 161 -10.34 -41.82 -6.87
C ASP A 161 -8.86 -42.20 -7.04
N ARG A 162 -8.58 -43.31 -7.73
CA ARG A 162 -7.23 -43.79 -8.01
C ARG A 162 -6.39 -42.74 -8.73
N GLY A 163 -5.50 -42.09 -7.98
CA GLY A 163 -4.56 -41.08 -8.47
C GLY A 163 -5.22 -39.74 -8.79
N LYS A 164 -6.42 -39.47 -8.28
CA LYS A 164 -7.14 -38.21 -8.42
C LYS A 164 -7.32 -37.57 -7.06
N TYR A 165 -6.96 -36.30 -6.97
CA TYR A 165 -6.96 -35.53 -5.75
C TYR A 165 -7.85 -34.29 -5.88
N ARG A 166 -8.39 -33.84 -4.75
CA ARG A 166 -9.13 -32.58 -4.61
C ARG A 166 -8.67 -31.89 -3.33
N MET A 167 -8.79 -30.58 -3.27
CA MET A 167 -8.61 -29.81 -2.04
C MET A 167 -9.76 -30.04 -1.05
N THR A 168 -9.42 -30.09 0.24
CA THR A 168 -10.39 -30.18 1.33
C THR A 168 -10.81 -28.79 1.81
N PRO A 169 -11.86 -28.67 2.64
CA PRO A 169 -12.17 -27.42 3.34
C PRO A 169 -11.02 -26.90 4.22
N ASN A 170 -10.21 -27.80 4.80
CA ASN A 170 -9.03 -27.42 5.58
C ASN A 170 -7.90 -26.88 4.70
N GLY A 171 -7.76 -27.38 3.47
CA GLY A 171 -6.89 -26.79 2.45
C GLY A 171 -7.27 -25.36 2.09
N GLU A 172 -8.57 -25.10 1.94
CA GLU A 172 -9.09 -23.75 1.72
C GLU A 172 -8.83 -22.83 2.92
N ALA A 173 -9.16 -23.30 4.13
CA ALA A 173 -8.91 -22.56 5.37
C ALA A 173 -7.42 -22.29 5.62
N TYR A 174 -6.53 -23.17 5.15
CA TYR A 174 -5.09 -22.93 5.22
C TYR A 174 -4.68 -21.75 4.33
N LEU A 175 -5.19 -21.69 3.08
CA LEU A 175 -4.88 -20.62 2.15
C LEU A 175 -5.42 -19.26 2.60
N SER A 176 -6.54 -19.24 3.33
CA SER A 176 -7.09 -18.02 3.96
C SER A 176 -6.38 -17.64 5.27
N GLY A 177 -5.46 -18.47 5.78
CA GLY A 177 -4.75 -18.25 7.04
C GLY A 177 -5.57 -18.58 8.29
N GLU A 178 -6.69 -19.28 8.14
CA GLU A 178 -7.61 -19.68 9.22
C GLU A 178 -7.27 -21.06 9.81
N PHE A 179 -6.41 -21.84 9.15
CA PHE A 179 -5.99 -23.17 9.58
C PHE A 179 -4.47 -23.34 9.59
N ASN A 180 -3.95 -24.07 10.58
CA ASN A 180 -2.53 -24.38 10.71
C ASN A 180 -2.31 -25.91 10.73
N PRO A 181 -1.82 -26.51 9.64
CA PRO A 181 -1.71 -27.95 9.50
C PRO A 181 -0.48 -28.53 10.20
N THR A 182 -0.70 -29.55 11.04
CA THR A 182 0.35 -30.36 11.66
C THR A 182 0.42 -31.74 11.03
N LEU A 183 1.62 -32.28 10.80
CA LEU A 183 1.76 -33.70 10.49
C LEU A 183 1.53 -34.54 11.77
N PRO A 184 0.81 -35.68 11.69
CA PRO A 184 0.65 -36.61 12.80
C PRO A 184 1.96 -37.33 13.17
#